data_AF-A0A813LJU2-F1
#
_entry.id   AF-A0A813LJU2-F1
#
_cell.length_a   1.000
_cell.length_b   1.000
_cell.length_c   1.000
_cell.angle_alpha   90.00
_cell.angle_beta   90.00
_cell.angle_gamma   90.00
#
_symmetry.space_group_name_H-M   'P 1'
#
loop_
_entity.id
_entity.type
_entity.pdbx_description
1 polymer ?
#
loop_
_entity_poly.entity_id
_entity_poly.type
_entity_poly.pdbx_seq_one_letter_code
_entity_poly.pdbx_strand_id
1 'polypeptide(L)'
;MVGRALLLIYVSSRAAGLTEKCTRTRCFVNSFVLDNCVVDTERSYLVRYIDDSAAGFYIQGVKLTMLAIMKMFYGMCALTFAIWVQASGDSFPGGPPGDLHPANGTAT
;
A
#
# COMPACT_ATOMS: atom_id res chain seq x y z
N MET A 1 -15.45 -6.94 -10.15
CA MET A 1 -14.30 -6.05 -9.84
C MET A 1 -13.70 -6.31 -8.45
N VAL A 2 -14.52 -6.47 -7.40
CA VAL A 2 -14.05 -6.76 -6.02
C VAL A 2 -13.13 -7.98 -5.91
N GLY A 3 -13.45 -9.09 -6.57
CA GLY A 3 -12.61 -10.30 -6.52
C GLY A 3 -11.17 -10.09 -7.04
N ARG A 4 -10.99 -9.23 -8.06
CA ARG A 4 -9.65 -8.89 -8.58
C ARG A 4 -8.87 -8.04 -7.59
N ALA A 5 -9.54 -7.11 -6.91
CA ALA A 5 -8.93 -6.27 -5.87
C ALA A 5 -8.47 -7.09 -4.66
N LEU A 6 -9.28 -8.05 -4.21
CA LEU A 6 -8.91 -8.96 -3.12
C LEU A 6 -7.70 -9.84 -3.48
N LEU A 7 -7.67 -10.36 -4.71
CA LEU A 7 -6.55 -11.17 -5.19
C LEU A 7 -5.26 -10.33 -5.28
N LEU A 8 -5.36 -9.08 -5.74
CA LEU A 8 -4.22 -8.15 -5.76
C LEU A 8 -3.70 -7.84 -4.36
N ILE A 9 -4.58 -7.55 -3.38
CA ILE A 9 -4.19 -7.34 -1.97
C ILE A 9 -3.54 -8.61 -1.42
N TYR A 10 -4.10 -9.79 -1.70
CA TYR A 10 -3.58 -11.06 -1.21
C TYR A 10 -2.18 -11.35 -1.74
N VAL A 11 -2.00 -11.25 -3.07
CA VAL A 11 -0.70 -11.50 -3.73
C VAL A 11 0.34 -10.48 -3.26
N SER A 12 -0.01 -9.20 -3.20
CA SER A 12 0.90 -8.18 -2.67
C SER A 12 1.26 -8.42 -1.20
N SER A 13 0.31 -8.83 -0.36
CA SER A 13 0.58 -9.14 1.07
C SER A 13 1.57 -10.29 1.23
N ARG A 14 1.41 -11.35 0.43
CA ARG A 14 2.38 -12.46 0.38
C ARG A 14 3.74 -11.99 -0.11
N ALA A 15 3.78 -11.18 -1.16
CA ALA A 15 5.00 -10.61 -1.72
C ALA A 15 5.76 -9.75 -0.69
N ALA A 16 5.08 -8.88 0.06
CA ALA A 16 5.73 -8.11 1.13
C ALA A 16 6.26 -8.98 2.27
N GLY A 17 5.54 -10.03 2.67
CA GLY A 17 6.05 -10.97 3.67
C GLY A 17 7.32 -11.71 3.22
N LEU A 18 7.43 -12.04 1.93
CA LEU A 18 8.65 -12.59 1.33
C LEU A 18 9.79 -11.56 1.31
N THR A 19 9.49 -10.31 0.96
CA THR A 19 10.46 -9.20 0.99
C THR A 19 11.05 -8.98 2.37
N GLU A 20 10.22 -9.03 3.42
CA GLU A 20 10.67 -8.85 4.80
C GLU A 20 11.57 -10.00 5.27
N LYS A 21 11.23 -11.24 4.88
CA LYS A 21 12.07 -12.42 5.14
C LYS A 21 13.43 -12.32 4.44
N CYS A 22 13.46 -11.97 3.15
CA CYS A 22 14.72 -11.78 2.41
C CYS A 22 15.58 -10.65 2.98
N THR A 23 14.96 -9.62 3.57
CA THR A 23 15.69 -8.54 4.24
C THR A 23 16.44 -9.06 5.47
N ARG A 24 15.82 -9.96 6.25
CA ARG A 24 16.46 -10.56 7.42
C ARG A 24 17.56 -11.55 7.06
N THR A 25 17.45 -12.25 5.93
CA THR A 25 18.50 -13.16 5.44
C THR A 25 19.83 -12.44 5.23
N ARG A 26 19.81 -11.20 4.70
CA ARG A 26 21.03 -10.37 4.56
C ARG A 26 21.69 -10.11 5.91
N CYS A 27 20.92 -9.68 6.90
CA CYS A 27 21.44 -9.44 8.25
C CYS A 27 21.94 -10.73 8.91
N PHE A 28 21.29 -11.86 8.68
CA PHE A 28 21.70 -13.16 9.21
C PHE A 28 23.04 -13.63 8.63
N VAL A 29 23.21 -13.53 7.31
CA VAL A 29 24.49 -13.81 6.65
C VAL A 29 25.57 -12.88 7.16
N ASN A 30 25.24 -11.63 7.50
CA ASN A 30 26.17 -10.65 8.07
C ASN A 30 26.48 -10.88 9.58
N SER A 31 25.64 -11.59 10.33
CA SER A 31 25.85 -11.84 11.78
C SER A 31 26.61 -13.11 12.13
N PHE A 32 26.77 -14.06 11.20
CA PHE A 32 27.60 -15.26 11.34
C PHE A 32 29.10 -14.96 11.63
N VAL A 33 29.48 -14.84 12.90
CA VAL A 33 30.90 -14.79 13.28
C VAL A 33 31.47 -16.21 13.21
N LEU A 34 32.06 -16.57 12.07
CA LEU A 34 33.02 -17.67 12.02
C LEU A 34 34.37 -17.11 12.47
N ASP A 35 35.00 -17.88 13.33
CA ASP A 35 36.23 -17.59 14.03
C ASP A 35 37.33 -16.98 13.13
N ASN A 36 38.05 -15.99 13.64
CA ASN A 36 39.22 -15.28 13.08
C ASN A 36 38.98 -14.05 12.17
N CYS A 37 38.78 -12.89 12.84
CA CYS A 37 39.44 -11.56 12.70
C CYS A 37 39.98 -11.02 11.36
N VAL A 38 39.66 -11.57 10.20
CA VAL A 38 40.00 -11.00 8.89
C VAL A 38 38.70 -10.70 8.17
N VAL A 39 38.57 -9.48 7.65
CA VAL A 39 37.43 -9.06 6.82
C VAL A 39 37.34 -10.04 5.64
N ASP A 40 36.43 -11.00 5.76
CA ASP A 40 36.27 -12.07 4.79
C ASP A 40 35.63 -11.50 3.51
N THR A 41 36.44 -11.45 2.45
CA THR A 41 36.04 -10.86 1.16
C THR A 41 34.93 -11.68 0.50
N GLU A 42 34.90 -12.99 0.74
CA GLU A 42 33.86 -13.88 0.23
C GLU A 42 32.49 -13.56 0.83
N ARG A 43 32.48 -13.13 2.10
CA ARG A 43 31.26 -12.76 2.82
C ARG A 43 30.70 -11.42 2.37
N SER A 44 31.58 -10.46 2.09
CA SER A 44 31.23 -9.17 1.51
C SER A 44 30.63 -9.33 0.11
N TYR A 45 31.16 -10.28 -0.68
CA TYR A 45 30.60 -10.66 -1.97
C TYR A 45 29.20 -11.30 -1.83
N LEU A 46 29.00 -12.20 -0.86
CA LEU A 46 27.68 -12.80 -0.60
C LEU A 46 26.62 -11.78 -0.18
N VAL A 47 26.94 -10.87 0.72
CA VAL A 47 26.02 -9.80 1.14
C VAL A 47 25.66 -8.91 -0.05
N ARG A 48 26.66 -8.54 -0.86
CA ARG A 48 26.46 -7.73 -2.07
C ARG A 48 25.69 -8.46 -3.16
N TYR A 49 25.94 -9.76 -3.34
CA TYR A 49 25.19 -10.61 -4.25
C TYR A 49 23.72 -10.69 -3.84
N ILE A 50 23.40 -10.82 -2.55
CA ILE A 50 22.00 -10.83 -2.07
C ILE A 50 21.35 -9.46 -2.25
N ASP A 51 22.12 -8.37 -2.13
CA ASP A 51 21.66 -7.00 -2.36
C ASP A 51 21.35 -6.74 -3.85
N ASP A 52 22.30 -7.07 -4.74
CA ASP A 52 22.20 -6.96 -6.19
C ASP A 52 21.18 -7.93 -6.80
N SER A 53 20.97 -9.09 -6.18
CA SER A 53 19.95 -10.06 -6.60
C SER A 53 18.52 -9.56 -6.41
N ALA A 54 18.33 -8.36 -5.84
CA ALA A 54 17.03 -7.76 -5.56
C ALA A 54 16.08 -8.76 -4.88
N ALA A 55 16.58 -9.55 -3.93
CA ALA A 55 15.79 -10.54 -3.21
C ALA A 55 14.70 -9.83 -2.38
N GLY A 56 13.53 -9.64 -3.00
CA GLY A 56 12.41 -8.85 -2.51
C GLY A 56 11.56 -8.34 -3.67
N PHE A 57 10.25 -8.22 -3.47
CA PHE A 57 9.37 -7.63 -4.46
C PHE A 57 9.49 -6.11 -4.44
N TYR A 58 9.79 -5.52 -5.60
CA TYR A 58 9.83 -4.07 -5.83
C TYR A 58 8.70 -3.68 -6.77
N ILE A 59 7.98 -2.62 -6.43
CA ILE A 59 7.01 -1.98 -7.33
C ILE A 59 7.56 -0.58 -7.63
N GLN A 60 7.83 -0.30 -8.91
CA GLN A 60 8.44 0.97 -9.36
C GLN A 60 9.73 1.36 -8.61
N GLY A 61 10.60 0.38 -8.33
CA GLY A 61 11.85 0.62 -7.60
C GLY A 61 11.68 0.82 -6.09
N VAL A 62 10.44 0.84 -5.57
CA VAL A 62 10.16 0.91 -4.13
C VAL A 62 9.94 -0.49 -3.58
N LYS A 63 10.66 -0.81 -2.50
CA LYS A 63 10.58 -2.09 -1.82
C LYS A 63 9.19 -2.28 -1.23
N LEU A 64 8.51 -3.36 -1.58
CA LEU A 64 7.16 -3.65 -1.12
C LEU A 64 7.22 -4.09 0.35
N THR A 65 6.87 -3.18 1.25
CA THR A 65 6.80 -3.44 2.69
C THR A 65 5.35 -3.62 3.14
N MET A 66 5.15 -4.28 4.28
CA MET A 66 3.82 -4.46 4.85
C MET A 66 3.11 -3.11 5.10
N LEU A 67 3.89 -2.08 5.45
CA LEU A 67 3.40 -0.73 5.67
C LEU A 67 2.89 -0.06 4.37
N ALA A 68 3.55 -0.31 3.23
CA ALA A 68 3.08 0.16 1.93
C ALA A 68 1.73 -0.48 1.55
N ILE A 69 1.56 -1.76 1.86
CA ILE A 69 0.30 -2.47 1.60
C ILE A 69 -0.81 -1.99 2.51
N MET A 70 -0.53 -1.74 3.78
CA MET A 70 -1.52 -1.16 4.71
C MET A 70 -2.02 0.20 4.22
N LYS A 71 -1.13 1.05 3.69
CA LYS A 71 -1.52 2.33 3.06
C LYS A 71 -2.44 2.13 1.86
N MET A 72 -2.11 1.21 0.97
CA MET A 72 -2.93 0.89 -0.21
C MET A 72 -4.29 0.31 0.19
N PHE A 73 -4.33 -0.57 1.18
CA PHE A 73 -5.54 -1.16 1.71
C PHE A 73 -6.45 -0.10 2.34
N TYR A 74 -5.89 0.75 3.21
CA TYR A 74 -6.61 1.86 3.82
C TYR A 74 -7.19 2.80 2.76
N GLY A 75 -6.40 3.17 1.75
CA GLY A 75 -6.87 3.99 0.64
C GLY A 75 -8.05 3.36 -0.11
N MET A 76 -7.98 2.06 -0.42
CA MET A 76 -9.10 1.37 -1.07
C MET A 76 -10.35 1.33 -0.18
N CYS A 77 -10.22 1.03 1.11
CA CYS A 77 -11.34 1.03 2.04
C CYS A 77 -12.00 2.42 2.14
N ALA A 78 -11.20 3.48 2.27
CA ALA A 78 -11.69 4.85 2.33
C ALA A 78 -12.46 5.23 1.05
N LEU A 79 -11.94 4.85 -0.12
CA LEU A 79 -12.62 5.08 -1.40
C LEU A 79 -13.94 4.31 -1.49
N THR A 80 -13.96 3.03 -1.10
CA THR A 80 -15.20 2.25 -1.11
C THR A 80 -16.24 2.83 -0.16
N PHE A 81 -15.81 3.31 1.01
CA PHE A 81 -16.70 3.96 1.97
C PHE A 81 -17.24 5.28 1.43
N ALA A 82 -16.39 6.12 0.85
CA ALA A 82 -16.80 7.40 0.25
C ALA A 82 -17.79 7.22 -0.91
N ILE A 83 -17.60 6.19 -1.74
CA ILE A 83 -18.54 5.86 -2.81
C ILE A 83 -19.86 5.35 -2.23
N TRP A 84 -19.80 4.50 -1.21
CA TRP A 84 -20.99 3.95 -0.56
C TRP A 84 -21.83 5.04 0.13
N VAL A 85 -21.17 5.99 0.80
CA VAL A 85 -21.81 7.16 1.41
C VAL A 85 -22.51 8.02 0.36
N GLN A 86 -21.86 8.29 -0.78
CA GLN A 86 -22.49 9.05 -1.88
C GLN A 86 -23.71 8.32 -2.46
N ALA A 87 -23.58 7.02 -2.73
CA ALA A 87 -24.69 6.22 -3.23
C ALA A 87 -25.87 6.15 -2.25
N SER A 88 -25.59 6.23 -0.94
CA SER A 88 -26.63 6.28 0.10
C SER A 88 -27.27 7.67 0.22
N GLY A 89 -26.52 8.73 -0.06
CA GLY A 89 -27.01 10.13 -0.05
C GLY A 89 -27.99 10.43 -1.19
N ASP A 90 -27.78 9.84 -2.37
CA ASP A 90 -28.69 9.99 -3.52
C ASP A 90 -30.03 9.25 -3.31
N SER A 91 -30.13 8.40 -2.29
CA SER A 91 -31.35 7.64 -1.96
C SER A 91 -32.30 8.38 -1.01
N PHE A 92 -32.01 9.63 -0.63
CA PHE A 92 -32.88 10.46 0.22
C PHE A 92 -33.66 11.48 -0.62
N PRO A 93 -34.92 11.23 -0.99
CA PRO A 93 -35.82 12.25 -1.53
C PRO A 93 -36.23 13.18 -0.38
N GLY A 94 -35.36 14.11 -0.01
CA GLY A 94 -35.59 14.97 1.15
C GLY A 94 -34.44 15.90 1.49
N GLY A 95 -33.75 16.46 0.48
CA GLY A 95 -32.98 17.69 0.66
C GLY A 95 -33.95 18.89 0.65
N PRO A 96 -33.76 19.91 1.51
CA PRO A 96 -34.75 20.96 1.73
C PRO A 96 -35.03 21.75 0.44
N PRO A 97 -36.27 22.23 0.25
CA PRO A 97 -36.59 23.12 -0.87
C PRO A 97 -35.68 24.34 -0.79
N GLY A 98 -35.07 24.70 -1.92
CA GLY A 98 -34.38 25.97 -2.06
C GLY A 98 -35.37 27.10 -1.81
N ASP A 99 -35.29 27.70 -0.63
CA ASP A 99 -36.09 28.86 -0.27
C ASP A 99 -35.55 30.12 -0.96
N LEU A 100 -36.50 30.82 -1.58
CA LEU A 100 -36.57 32.26 -1.81
C LEU A 100 -35.46 32.94 -2.63
N HIS A 101 -35.75 33.15 -3.91
CA HIS A 101 -35.45 34.43 -4.55
C HIS A 101 -36.72 35.30 -4.49
N PRO A 102 -36.68 36.52 -3.92
CA PRO A 102 -37.87 37.33 -3.69
C PRO A 102 -38.45 37.88 -5.00
N ALA A 103 -39.78 37.84 -5.09
CA ALA A 103 -40.56 38.59 -6.05
C ALA A 103 -40.41 40.10 -5.80
N ASN A 104 -40.07 40.87 -6.83
CA ASN A 104 -40.34 42.31 -6.84
C ASN A 104 -40.42 42.90 -8.26
N GLY A 105 -41.49 43.67 -8.51
CA GLY A 105 -41.68 44.61 -9.63
C GLY A 105 -42.22 43.96 -10.91
N THR A 106 -43.47 44.18 -11.34
CA THR A 106 -43.98 45.51 -11.68
C THR A 106 -45.49 45.43 -11.90
N ALA A 107 -46.24 46.21 -11.11
CA ALA A 107 -47.59 46.65 -11.43
C ALA A 107 -47.50 48.14 -11.74
N THR A 108 -47.76 48.52 -12.99
CA THR A 108 -48.37 49.78 -13.47
C THR A 108 -48.60 49.65 -14.96
#